data_AF-A0A833N2X8-F1
#
_entry.id   AF-A0A833N2X8-F1
#
_cell.length_a   1.000
_cell.length_b   1.000
_cell.length_c   1.000
_cell.angle_alpha   90.00
_cell.angle_beta   90.00
_cell.angle_gamma   90.00
#
_symmetry.space_group_name_H-M   'P 1'
#
loop_
_entity.id
_entity.type
_entity.pdbx_description
1 polymer ?
#
loop_
_entity_poly.entity_id
_entity_poly.type
_entity_poly.pdbx_seq_one_letter_code
_entity_poly.pdbx_strand_id
1 'polypeptide(L)'
;MSRTIDTYVGRITPWQSGHARFEETVRVSVTPVADAGAVVASVPAAFDLDVAIGVQLDATGAWVGRDRNVRIPIPNAYFSLDIDGLGLDQGVWKEAFSDATAVYRLDDDVYRRLLKTNILAKRWDGTIPGAQAVFDSFFIDPSTHVFVQDNAQVPFPKSYFSLDVAGLGLDEGQIYQPGESEVSLGKVDVSMTIGISGHIPPVLYLGLLAQGAIPIKPGGVTTDYAVTSSEGAPLFGFDVENQFVSGLDVGAIGVDPTALLSA
;
A
#
# COMPACT_ATOMS: atom_id res chain seq x y z
N MET A 1 -24.64 26.55 6.30
CA MET A 1 -24.21 27.50 7.36
C MET A 1 -25.01 27.19 8.61
N SER A 2 -24.37 26.88 9.74
CA SER A 2 -25.07 26.68 11.01
C SER A 2 -25.71 28.00 11.46
N ARG A 3 -26.95 27.96 11.98
CA ARG A 3 -27.63 29.15 12.50
C ARG A 3 -27.09 29.46 13.89
N THR A 4 -26.54 30.66 14.06
CA THR A 4 -26.01 31.13 15.35
C THR A 4 -27.15 31.59 16.26
N ILE A 5 -26.86 31.78 17.54
CA ILE A 5 -27.80 32.36 18.51
C ILE A 5 -28.37 33.69 17.99
N ASP A 6 -27.52 34.55 17.44
CA ASP A 6 -27.94 35.86 16.91
C ASP A 6 -28.87 35.73 15.70
N THR A 7 -28.76 34.63 14.94
CA THR A 7 -29.71 34.32 13.86
C THR A 7 -31.12 34.11 14.41
N TYR A 8 -31.27 33.53 15.60
CA TYR A 8 -32.56 33.31 16.26
C TYR A 8 -33.04 34.55 17.00
N VAL A 9 -32.15 35.25 17.73
CA VAL A 9 -32.49 36.51 18.41
C VAL A 9 -32.92 37.59 17.40
N GLY A 10 -32.30 37.63 16.22
CA GLY A 10 -32.72 38.50 15.12
C GLY A 10 -34.10 38.20 14.52
N ARG A 11 -34.76 37.12 14.94
CA ARG A 11 -36.16 36.81 14.57
C ARG A 11 -37.19 37.31 15.60
N ILE A 12 -36.74 37.89 16.70
CA ILE A 12 -37.64 38.49 17.70
C ILE A 12 -38.39 39.66 17.05
N THR A 13 -39.70 39.73 17.25
CA THR A 13 -40.52 40.80 16.68
C THR A 13 -40.17 42.15 17.29
N PRO A 14 -40.30 43.27 16.56
CA PRO A 14 -39.99 44.60 17.08
C PRO A 14 -40.73 44.97 18.38
N TRP A 15 -41.90 44.38 18.62
CA TRP A 15 -42.70 44.61 19.84
C TRP A 15 -42.06 43.99 21.10
N GLN A 16 -41.35 42.88 20.95
CA GLN A 16 -40.65 42.21 22.05
C GLN A 16 -39.16 42.60 22.13
N SER A 17 -38.60 43.14 21.05
CA SER A 17 -37.23 43.64 21.00
C SER A 17 -37.01 44.74 22.05
N GLY A 18 -35.88 44.67 22.77
CA GLY A 18 -35.51 45.61 23.84
C GLY A 18 -35.92 45.16 25.24
N HIS A 19 -36.72 44.10 25.39
CA HIS A 19 -37.01 43.50 26.70
C HIS A 19 -35.90 42.52 27.10
N ALA A 20 -34.91 43.00 27.87
CA ALA A 20 -33.71 42.25 28.23
C ALA A 20 -33.97 40.84 28.79
N ARG A 21 -34.97 40.67 29.67
CA ARG A 21 -35.31 39.34 30.24
C ARG A 21 -35.88 38.37 29.20
N PHE A 22 -36.67 38.89 28.26
CA PHE A 22 -37.25 38.07 27.19
C PHE A 22 -36.17 37.62 26.21
N GLU A 23 -35.31 38.54 25.76
CA GLU A 23 -34.21 38.23 24.86
C GLU A 23 -33.25 37.20 25.47
N GLU A 24 -32.92 37.32 26.75
CA GLU A 24 -32.09 36.32 27.43
C GLU A 24 -32.77 34.96 27.58
N THR A 25 -34.08 34.95 27.85
CA THR A 25 -34.84 33.69 27.91
C THR A 25 -34.81 32.98 26.54
N VAL A 26 -34.97 33.74 25.45
CA VAL A 26 -34.85 33.20 24.09
C VAL A 26 -33.43 32.72 23.82
N ARG A 27 -32.41 33.51 24.16
CA ARG A 27 -30.98 33.15 24.00
C ARG A 27 -30.68 31.82 24.67
N VAL A 28 -30.98 31.67 25.96
CA VAL A 28 -30.76 30.43 26.72
C VAL A 28 -31.55 29.25 26.12
N SER A 29 -32.77 29.48 25.67
CA SER A 29 -33.60 28.42 25.08
C SER A 29 -33.05 27.91 23.74
N VAL A 30 -32.45 28.79 22.93
CA VAL A 30 -31.92 28.42 21.60
C VAL A 30 -30.46 28.00 21.61
N THR A 31 -29.69 28.32 22.65
CA THR A 31 -28.29 27.87 22.83
C THR A 31 -28.10 26.38 22.52
N PRO A 32 -28.81 25.43 23.16
CA PRO A 32 -28.58 24.00 22.90
C PRO A 32 -28.87 23.61 21.44
N VAL A 33 -29.82 24.28 20.78
CA VAL A 33 -30.17 24.02 19.37
C VAL A 33 -29.10 24.59 18.43
N ALA A 34 -28.59 25.78 18.71
CA ALA A 34 -27.51 26.40 17.94
C ALA A 34 -26.20 25.59 18.08
N ASP A 35 -25.88 25.16 19.30
CA ASP A 35 -24.71 24.33 19.59
C ASP A 35 -24.82 22.95 18.93
N ALA A 36 -25.98 22.28 19.03
CA ALA A 36 -26.22 21.02 18.33
C ALA A 36 -26.08 21.18 16.80
N GLY A 37 -26.58 22.28 16.23
CA GLY A 37 -26.41 22.60 14.82
C GLY A 37 -24.94 22.82 14.43
N ALA A 38 -24.15 23.45 15.31
CA ALA A 38 -22.72 23.64 15.11
C ALA A 38 -21.95 22.30 15.16
N VAL A 39 -22.28 21.41 16.10
CA VAL A 39 -21.71 20.07 16.19
C VAL A 39 -22.03 19.26 14.93
N VAL A 40 -23.30 19.20 14.51
CA VAL A 40 -23.68 18.45 13.30
C VAL A 40 -22.96 18.99 12.05
N ALA A 41 -22.78 20.31 11.97
CA ALA A 41 -22.06 20.93 10.86
C ALA A 41 -20.55 20.64 10.87
N SER A 42 -19.94 20.33 12.03
CA SER A 42 -18.52 19.99 12.13
C SER A 42 -18.23 18.51 11.85
N VAL A 43 -19.24 17.63 11.95
CA VAL A 43 -19.09 16.18 11.73
C VAL A 43 -18.36 15.84 10.43
N PRO A 44 -18.73 16.36 9.24
CA PRO A 44 -18.06 15.96 7.99
C PRO A 44 -16.56 16.25 7.99
N ALA A 45 -16.13 17.39 8.53
CA ALA A 45 -14.72 17.77 8.59
C ALA A 45 -13.92 16.86 9.53
N ALA A 46 -14.56 16.27 10.55
CA ALA A 46 -13.91 15.33 11.46
C ALA A 46 -13.55 13.98 10.79
N PHE A 47 -14.18 13.64 9.66
CA PHE A 47 -13.90 12.43 8.87
C PHE A 47 -13.00 12.70 7.65
N ASP A 48 -12.56 13.95 7.44
CA ASP A 48 -11.60 14.30 6.40
C ASP A 48 -10.29 13.54 6.63
N LEU A 49 -9.78 12.86 5.61
CA LEU A 49 -8.58 12.02 5.71
C LEU A 49 -7.34 12.82 6.14
N ASP A 50 -7.29 14.13 5.84
CA ASP A 50 -6.17 14.99 6.21
C ASP A 50 -6.15 15.37 7.69
N VAL A 51 -7.30 15.31 8.37
CA VAL A 51 -7.48 15.82 9.75
C VAL A 51 -7.97 14.74 10.71
N ALA A 52 -8.60 13.69 10.22
CA ALA A 52 -9.18 12.63 11.04
C ALA A 52 -8.10 11.92 11.87
N ILE A 53 -8.49 11.59 13.10
CA ILE A 53 -7.67 10.94 14.13
C ILE A 53 -8.48 9.83 14.80
N GLY A 54 -7.81 8.83 15.36
CA GLY A 54 -8.46 7.78 16.16
C GLY A 54 -9.69 7.14 15.49
N VAL A 55 -10.84 7.19 16.16
CA VAL A 55 -12.08 6.49 15.75
C VAL A 55 -12.65 7.04 14.45
N GLN A 56 -12.54 8.34 14.20
CA GLN A 56 -13.02 8.95 12.96
C GLN A 56 -12.20 8.43 11.76
N LEU A 57 -10.88 8.34 11.91
CA LEU A 57 -9.99 7.80 10.89
C LEU A 57 -10.23 6.29 10.69
N ASP A 58 -10.45 5.54 11.77
CA ASP A 58 -10.80 4.11 11.72
C ASP A 58 -12.10 3.88 10.94
N ALA A 59 -13.12 4.71 11.18
CA ALA A 59 -14.38 4.68 10.45
C ALA A 59 -14.19 5.02 8.96
N THR A 60 -13.42 6.05 8.61
CA THR A 60 -13.08 6.36 7.22
C THR A 60 -12.33 5.20 6.56
N GLY A 61 -11.40 4.55 7.28
CA GLY A 61 -10.68 3.39 6.75
C GLY A 61 -11.56 2.17 6.51
N ALA A 62 -12.60 1.95 7.32
CA ALA A 62 -13.61 0.92 7.06
C ALA A 62 -14.33 1.15 5.72
N TRP A 63 -14.63 2.40 5.35
CA TRP A 63 -15.20 2.74 4.04
C TRP A 63 -14.20 2.56 2.89
N VAL A 64 -12.93 2.88 3.12
CA VAL A 64 -11.85 2.62 2.15
C VAL A 64 -11.60 1.12 2.02
N GLY A 65 -11.97 0.30 3.00
CA GLY A 65 -11.80 -1.15 2.99
C GLY A 65 -10.42 -1.61 3.48
N ARG A 66 -9.82 -0.88 4.43
CA ARG A 66 -8.57 -1.27 5.08
C ARG A 66 -8.68 -1.06 6.58
N ASP A 67 -8.26 -2.06 7.35
CA ASP A 67 -8.18 -1.98 8.82
C ASP A 67 -6.81 -1.42 9.24
N ARG A 68 -6.80 -0.73 10.37
CA ARG A 68 -5.63 -0.26 11.09
C ARG A 68 -4.85 -1.39 11.76
N ASN A 69 -5.51 -2.48 12.08
CA ASN A 69 -4.90 -3.64 12.70
C ASN A 69 -4.31 -4.56 11.63
N VAL A 70 -3.00 -4.80 11.72
CA VAL A 70 -2.20 -5.51 10.70
C VAL A 70 -1.51 -6.70 11.36
N ARG A 71 -1.54 -7.87 10.72
CA ARG A 71 -0.89 -9.09 11.24
C ARG A 71 0.56 -9.23 10.80
N ILE A 72 1.48 -8.70 11.57
CA ILE A 72 2.91 -8.80 11.23
C ILE A 72 3.51 -10.07 11.82
N PRO A 73 4.38 -10.79 11.08
CA PRO A 73 5.20 -11.85 11.67
C PRO A 73 6.04 -11.30 12.82
N ILE A 74 6.19 -12.11 13.86
CA ILE A 74 7.09 -11.87 14.98
C ILE A 74 8.41 -12.54 14.59
N PRO A 75 9.48 -11.76 14.32
CA PRO A 75 10.78 -12.34 14.01
C PRO A 75 11.24 -13.19 15.19
N ASN A 76 11.75 -14.38 14.89
CA ASN A 76 12.37 -15.27 15.89
C ASN A 76 11.45 -15.59 17.09
N ALA A 77 10.16 -15.83 16.82
CA ALA A 77 9.15 -16.06 17.85
C ALA A 77 9.36 -17.33 18.71
N TYR A 78 10.12 -18.30 18.22
CA TYR A 78 10.26 -19.62 18.83
C TYR A 78 11.73 -20.01 19.05
N PHE A 79 11.89 -21.07 19.84
CA PHE A 79 13.16 -21.72 20.13
C PHE A 79 14.01 -21.92 18.87
N SER A 80 15.28 -21.53 18.97
CA SER A 80 16.30 -21.73 17.95
C SER A 80 17.63 -22.06 18.62
N LEU A 81 18.35 -23.03 18.07
CA LEU A 81 19.69 -23.39 18.55
C LEU A 81 20.75 -22.34 18.19
N ASP A 82 20.50 -21.58 17.13
CA ASP A 82 21.51 -20.72 16.49
C ASP A 82 21.24 -19.22 16.71
N ILE A 83 20.22 -18.87 17.51
CA ILE A 83 19.87 -17.47 17.82
C ILE A 83 20.04 -17.21 19.32
N ASP A 84 20.85 -16.21 19.63
CA ASP A 84 21.08 -15.77 21.00
C ASP A 84 19.77 -15.33 21.67
N GLY A 85 19.55 -15.77 22.91
CA GLY A 85 18.32 -15.50 23.66
C GLY A 85 17.12 -16.40 23.34
N LEU A 86 17.23 -17.33 22.40
CA LEU A 86 16.16 -18.30 22.05
C LEU A 86 16.59 -19.76 22.21
N GLY A 87 17.73 -19.99 22.89
CA GLY A 87 18.30 -21.31 23.12
C GLY A 87 17.59 -22.13 24.20
N LEU A 88 18.28 -23.16 24.67
CA LEU A 88 17.77 -24.06 25.72
C LEU A 88 17.43 -23.25 26.98
N ASP A 89 16.29 -23.57 27.58
CA ASP A 89 15.74 -22.89 28.76
C ASP A 89 15.41 -21.38 28.58
N GLN A 90 15.47 -20.87 27.35
CA GLN A 90 15.17 -19.46 27.03
C GLN A 90 14.06 -19.32 25.97
N GLY A 91 14.09 -20.15 24.92
CA GLY A 91 13.13 -20.10 23.82
C GLY A 91 11.79 -20.79 24.10
N VAL A 92 10.73 -20.30 23.47
CA VAL A 92 9.40 -20.93 23.51
C VAL A 92 9.31 -21.99 22.40
N TRP A 93 8.93 -23.22 22.73
CA TRP A 93 8.73 -24.28 21.75
C TRP A 93 7.51 -23.99 20.86
N LYS A 94 7.64 -24.24 19.56
CA LYS A 94 6.52 -24.13 18.62
C LYS A 94 5.57 -25.32 18.81
N GLU A 95 4.32 -25.03 19.16
CA GLU A 95 3.25 -26.03 19.26
C GLU A 95 2.42 -26.10 17.96
N ALA A 96 1.51 -27.07 17.87
CA ALA A 96 0.69 -27.31 16.68
C ALA A 96 -0.25 -26.14 16.32
N PHE A 97 -0.61 -25.30 17.29
CA PHE A 97 -1.51 -24.15 17.12
C PHE A 97 -0.82 -22.82 17.43
N SER A 98 0.50 -22.79 17.51
CA SER A 98 1.23 -21.55 17.75
C SER A 98 1.26 -20.70 16.47
N ASP A 99 0.75 -19.48 16.57
CA ASP A 99 0.83 -18.46 15.51
C ASP A 99 2.07 -17.59 15.75
N ALA A 100 2.86 -17.40 14.70
CA ALA A 100 4.06 -16.57 14.72
C ALA A 100 3.76 -15.13 14.28
N THR A 101 2.50 -14.71 14.30
CA THR A 101 2.07 -13.37 13.92
C THR A 101 1.46 -12.63 15.10
N ALA A 102 1.77 -11.33 15.19
CA ALA A 102 1.17 -10.40 16.15
C ALA A 102 0.26 -9.43 15.42
N VAL A 103 -0.81 -9.01 16.10
CA VAL A 103 -1.65 -7.90 15.63
C VAL A 103 -0.98 -6.59 16.07
N TYR A 104 -0.52 -5.82 15.10
CA TYR A 104 0.02 -4.48 15.28
C TYR A 104 -1.04 -3.44 14.92
N ARG A 105 -1.24 -2.46 15.81
CA ARG A 105 -2.14 -1.33 15.56
C ARG A 105 -1.33 -0.16 15.00
N LEU A 106 -1.59 0.23 13.75
CA LEU A 106 -0.92 1.38 13.14
C LEU A 106 -1.27 2.69 13.85
N ASP A 107 -0.31 3.60 13.96
CA ASP A 107 -0.55 4.98 14.39
C ASP A 107 -1.36 5.77 13.34
N ASP A 108 -1.85 6.95 13.73
CA ASP A 108 -2.66 7.81 12.87
C ASP A 108 -1.92 8.23 11.59
N ASP A 109 -0.61 8.46 11.64
CA ASP A 109 0.14 8.96 10.50
C ASP A 109 0.43 7.86 9.48
N VAL A 110 0.92 6.70 9.92
CA VAL A 110 1.15 5.54 9.05
C VAL A 110 -0.17 5.05 8.46
N TYR A 111 -1.23 4.97 9.28
CA TYR A 111 -2.54 4.52 8.80
C TYR A 111 -3.13 5.49 7.78
N ARG A 112 -3.05 6.81 8.02
CA ARG A 112 -3.49 7.82 7.05
C ARG A 112 -2.76 7.68 5.72
N ARG A 113 -1.44 7.48 5.74
CA ARG A 113 -0.67 7.22 4.51
C ARG A 113 -1.17 5.97 3.81
N LEU A 114 -1.33 4.86 4.52
CA LEU A 114 -1.84 3.62 3.94
C LEU A 114 -3.22 3.80 3.28
N LEU A 115 -4.13 4.54 3.91
CA LEU A 115 -5.45 4.83 3.34
C LEU A 115 -5.37 5.71 2.08
N LYS A 116 -4.55 6.77 2.10
CA LYS A 116 -4.30 7.62 0.92
C LYS A 116 -3.77 6.78 -0.24
N THR A 117 -2.76 5.97 0.03
CA THR A 117 -2.17 5.06 -0.96
C THR A 117 -3.20 4.06 -1.49
N ASN A 118 -4.07 3.49 -0.63
CA ASN A 118 -5.11 2.57 -1.06
C ASN A 118 -6.14 3.25 -2.00
N ILE A 119 -6.52 4.49 -1.70
CA ILE A 119 -7.41 5.28 -2.57
C ILE A 119 -6.75 5.55 -3.92
N LEU A 120 -5.46 5.89 -3.93
CA LEU A 120 -4.70 6.11 -5.17
C LEU A 120 -4.57 4.82 -5.99
N ALA A 121 -4.24 3.69 -5.33
CA ALA A 121 -4.16 2.38 -5.97
C ALA A 121 -5.48 1.99 -6.65
N LYS A 122 -6.63 2.32 -6.04
CA LYS A 122 -7.96 2.06 -6.62
C LYS A 122 -8.33 2.98 -7.78
N ARG A 123 -7.69 4.12 -7.91
CA ARG A 123 -7.89 5.08 -9.03
C ARG A 123 -6.86 4.91 -10.14
N TRP A 124 -5.90 4.01 -9.95
CA TRP A 124 -4.83 3.78 -10.90
C TRP A 124 -5.37 3.29 -12.25
N ASP A 125 -4.73 3.77 -13.32
CA ASP A 125 -5.14 3.60 -14.71
C ASP A 125 -4.44 2.44 -15.44
N GLY A 126 -3.58 1.69 -14.74
CA GLY A 126 -2.81 0.58 -15.33
C GLY A 126 -1.43 0.98 -15.86
N THR A 127 -1.05 2.26 -15.78
CA THR A 127 0.25 2.72 -16.30
C THR A 127 1.39 2.52 -15.29
N ILE A 128 2.61 2.24 -15.77
CA ILE A 128 3.80 2.10 -14.91
C ILE A 128 4.06 3.38 -14.08
N PRO A 129 4.05 4.61 -14.66
CA PRO A 129 4.24 5.83 -13.88
C PRO A 129 3.16 6.03 -12.82
N GLY A 130 1.91 5.65 -13.12
CA GLY A 130 0.82 5.71 -12.15
C GLY A 130 1.03 4.74 -10.98
N ALA A 131 1.52 3.53 -11.24
CA ALA A 131 1.83 2.55 -10.20
C ALA A 131 2.98 3.03 -9.31
N GLN A 132 4.01 3.62 -9.92
CA GLN A 132 5.14 4.20 -9.18
C GLN A 132 4.68 5.33 -8.26
N ALA A 133 3.85 6.25 -8.75
CA ALA A 133 3.29 7.34 -7.94
C ALA A 133 2.46 6.84 -6.73
N VAL A 134 1.80 5.68 -6.84
CA VAL A 134 1.11 5.06 -5.70
C VAL A 134 2.12 4.62 -4.65
N PHE A 135 3.20 3.93 -5.02
CA PHE A 135 4.22 3.50 -4.06
C PHE A 135 4.97 4.68 -3.42
N ASP A 136 5.31 5.70 -4.21
CA ASP A 136 5.97 6.92 -3.73
C ASP A 136 5.11 7.67 -2.68
N SER A 137 3.78 7.52 -2.73
CA SER A 137 2.89 8.10 -1.71
C SER A 137 3.02 7.44 -0.34
N PHE A 138 3.47 6.18 -0.29
CA PHE A 138 3.62 5.39 0.93
C PHE A 138 5.07 5.40 1.45
N PHE A 139 6.03 5.16 0.55
CA PHE A 139 7.45 5.13 0.84
C PHE A 139 8.04 6.54 0.71
N ILE A 140 8.03 7.27 1.81
CA ILE A 140 8.50 8.67 1.86
C ILE A 140 10.01 8.81 2.15
N ASP A 141 10.67 7.71 2.49
CA ASP A 141 12.09 7.71 2.81
C ASP A 141 12.89 7.86 1.51
N PRO A 142 13.68 8.93 1.34
CA PRO A 142 14.45 9.15 0.12
C PRO A 142 15.52 8.09 -0.14
N SER A 143 15.92 7.31 0.89
CA SER A 143 16.89 6.23 0.76
C SER A 143 16.27 4.88 0.41
N THR A 144 14.94 4.74 0.52
CA THR A 144 14.19 3.57 0.06
C THR A 144 13.70 3.85 -1.35
N HIS A 145 14.24 3.14 -2.33
CA HIS A 145 13.89 3.34 -3.72
C HIS A 145 12.91 2.26 -4.19
N VAL A 146 11.75 2.66 -4.70
CA VAL A 146 10.74 1.74 -5.23
C VAL A 146 10.61 1.94 -6.74
N PHE A 147 10.62 0.85 -7.49
CA PHE A 147 10.38 0.86 -8.93
C PHE A 147 9.48 -0.30 -9.34
N VAL A 148 8.76 -0.11 -10.44
CA VAL A 148 7.86 -1.12 -11.00
C VAL A 148 8.45 -1.62 -12.30
N GLN A 149 8.71 -2.93 -12.35
CA GLN A 149 9.15 -3.64 -13.53
C GLN A 149 7.98 -4.46 -14.08
N ASP A 150 7.55 -4.15 -15.30
CA ASP A 150 6.60 -5.00 -16.00
C ASP A 150 7.34 -6.23 -16.56
N ASN A 151 6.89 -7.44 -16.21
CA ASN A 151 7.45 -8.69 -16.70
C ASN A 151 6.67 -9.20 -17.92
N ALA A 152 6.11 -8.29 -18.72
CA ALA A 152 5.33 -8.59 -19.89
C ALA A 152 5.98 -9.72 -20.71
N GLN A 153 5.39 -10.90 -20.66
CA GLN A 153 5.73 -11.97 -21.58
C GLN A 153 5.16 -11.56 -22.92
N VAL A 154 6.02 -11.37 -23.91
CA VAL A 154 5.57 -11.26 -25.30
C VAL A 154 5.40 -12.70 -25.79
N PRO A 155 4.17 -13.24 -25.95
CA PRO A 155 4.00 -14.49 -26.64
C PRO A 155 4.20 -14.17 -28.12
N PHE A 156 5.44 -14.18 -28.58
CA PHE A 156 5.69 -14.12 -30.01
C PHE A 156 5.13 -15.42 -30.61
N PRO A 157 4.19 -15.38 -31.59
CA PRO A 157 3.95 -16.55 -32.40
C PRO A 157 5.29 -16.95 -33.01
N LYS A 158 5.63 -18.25 -33.00
CA LYS A 158 6.89 -18.72 -33.58
C LYS A 158 6.98 -18.25 -35.03
N SER A 159 7.93 -17.37 -35.31
CA SER A 159 8.15 -16.86 -36.64
C SER A 159 9.16 -17.74 -37.33
N TYR A 160 8.68 -18.59 -38.24
CA TYR A 160 9.55 -19.55 -38.94
C TYR A 160 10.39 -18.87 -40.01
N PHE A 161 11.59 -19.39 -40.22
CA PHE A 161 12.51 -18.93 -41.26
C PHE A 161 11.81 -18.84 -42.63
N SER A 162 11.97 -17.71 -43.31
CA SER A 162 11.47 -17.45 -44.67
C SER A 162 12.48 -16.59 -45.43
N LEU A 163 12.69 -16.88 -46.71
CA LEU A 163 13.62 -16.12 -47.57
C LEU A 163 12.98 -14.83 -48.12
N ASP A 164 11.67 -14.73 -48.01
CA ASP A 164 10.81 -13.81 -48.76
C ASP A 164 9.95 -12.93 -47.84
N VAL A 165 10.20 -13.00 -46.52
CA VAL A 165 9.61 -12.13 -45.51
C VAL A 165 10.72 -11.43 -44.73
N ALA A 166 10.72 -10.10 -44.75
CA ALA A 166 11.67 -9.29 -43.99
C ALA A 166 11.50 -9.57 -42.48
N GLY A 167 12.62 -9.83 -41.79
CA GLY A 167 12.66 -10.16 -40.35
C GLY A 167 12.55 -11.66 -40.01
N LEU A 168 12.51 -12.54 -41.01
CA LEU A 168 12.50 -14.01 -40.84
C LEU A 168 13.72 -14.68 -41.48
N GLY A 169 14.83 -13.95 -41.56
CA GLY A 169 16.10 -14.39 -42.14
C GLY A 169 16.82 -15.44 -41.28
N LEU A 170 18.02 -15.85 -41.71
CA LEU A 170 18.80 -16.92 -41.06
C LEU A 170 19.21 -16.60 -39.61
N ASP A 171 19.18 -15.33 -39.25
CA ASP A 171 19.56 -14.72 -37.99
C ASP A 171 18.39 -14.49 -37.02
N GLU A 172 17.16 -14.39 -37.52
CA GLU A 172 15.98 -14.03 -36.74
C GLU A 172 14.87 -15.10 -36.76
N GLY A 173 14.79 -15.91 -37.83
CA GLY A 173 13.73 -16.91 -38.03
C GLY A 173 14.06 -18.28 -37.39
N GLN A 174 13.07 -18.90 -36.75
CA GLN A 174 13.23 -20.24 -36.19
C GLN A 174 13.06 -21.33 -37.26
N ILE A 175 13.85 -22.40 -37.20
CA ILE A 175 13.67 -23.57 -38.08
C ILE A 175 12.45 -24.36 -37.60
N TYR A 176 11.49 -24.61 -38.49
CA TYR A 176 10.34 -25.47 -38.19
C TYR A 176 10.79 -26.91 -37.89
N GLN A 177 10.45 -27.43 -36.72
CA GLN A 177 10.63 -28.85 -36.38
C GLN A 177 9.27 -29.55 -36.28
N PRO A 178 9.06 -30.67 -37.02
CA PRO A 178 7.81 -31.41 -36.94
C PRO A 178 7.61 -32.03 -35.55
N GLY A 179 6.46 -31.78 -34.93
CA GLY A 179 6.08 -32.34 -33.62
C GLY A 179 6.38 -31.46 -32.41
N GLU A 180 6.91 -30.25 -32.61
CA GLU A 180 6.98 -29.26 -31.53
C GLU A 180 5.59 -28.79 -31.12
N SER A 181 5.33 -28.73 -29.81
CA SER A 181 4.10 -28.14 -29.28
C SER A 181 3.96 -26.70 -29.75
N GLU A 182 2.82 -26.38 -30.35
CA GLU A 182 2.41 -25.00 -30.60
C GLU A 182 2.32 -24.26 -29.25
N VAL A 183 2.75 -22.99 -29.23
CA VAL A 183 2.59 -22.14 -28.05
C VAL A 183 1.09 -22.05 -27.76
N SER A 184 0.66 -22.64 -26.65
CA SER A 184 -0.76 -22.64 -26.26
C SER A 184 -1.19 -21.21 -25.95
N LEU A 185 -1.99 -20.61 -26.83
CA LEU A 185 -2.58 -19.27 -26.65
C LEU A 185 -3.64 -19.23 -25.52
N GLY A 186 -3.82 -20.32 -24.77
CA GLY A 186 -4.91 -20.47 -23.79
C GLY A 186 -4.69 -19.75 -22.45
N LYS A 187 -3.45 -19.38 -22.10
CA LYS A 187 -3.13 -18.64 -20.87
C LYS A 187 -1.81 -17.90 -21.04
N VAL A 188 -1.85 -16.56 -20.98
CA VAL A 188 -0.64 -15.73 -20.87
C VAL A 188 -0.49 -15.38 -19.39
N ASP A 189 0.57 -15.86 -18.76
CA ASP A 189 0.90 -15.50 -17.40
C ASP A 189 1.64 -14.16 -17.42
N VAL A 190 0.92 -13.09 -17.11
CA VAL A 190 1.47 -11.74 -17.01
C VAL A 190 1.79 -11.47 -15.54
N SER A 191 2.98 -10.94 -15.27
CA SER A 191 3.38 -10.52 -13.93
C SER A 191 4.02 -9.15 -13.96
N MET A 192 4.04 -8.49 -12.81
CA MET A 192 4.85 -7.31 -12.57
C MET A 192 5.61 -7.49 -11.26
N THR A 193 6.86 -7.05 -11.26
CA THR A 193 7.71 -7.05 -10.07
C THR A 193 7.83 -5.64 -9.53
N ILE A 194 7.57 -5.48 -8.23
CA ILE A 194 7.83 -4.23 -7.51
C ILE A 194 9.17 -4.42 -6.79
N GLY A 195 10.18 -3.73 -7.31
CA GLY A 195 11.52 -3.72 -6.75
C GLY A 195 11.66 -2.66 -5.67
N ILE A 196 12.26 -3.03 -4.55
CA ILE A 196 12.60 -2.14 -3.44
C ILE A 196 14.10 -2.27 -3.18
N SER A 197 14.84 -1.20 -3.40
CA SER A 197 16.30 -1.15 -3.30
C SER A 197 16.78 0.00 -2.42
N GLY A 198 18.06 -0.01 -2.03
CA GLY A 198 18.62 0.97 -1.11
C GLY A 198 18.34 0.56 0.34
N HIS A 199 17.75 1.45 1.14
CA HIS A 199 17.43 1.18 2.53
C HIS A 199 16.30 0.17 2.67
N ILE A 200 16.46 -0.85 3.52
CA ILE A 200 15.43 -1.87 3.73
C ILE A 200 14.30 -1.27 4.59
N PRO A 201 13.03 -1.31 4.15
CA PRO A 201 11.93 -0.81 4.96
C PRO A 201 11.84 -1.51 6.32
N PRO A 202 11.34 -0.83 7.37
CA PRO A 202 11.18 -1.46 8.67
C PRO A 202 10.22 -2.65 8.61
N VAL A 203 10.34 -3.57 9.57
CA VAL A 203 9.52 -4.80 9.71
C VAL A 203 8.02 -4.55 9.51
N LEU A 204 7.50 -3.45 10.03
CA LEU A 204 6.09 -3.07 9.85
C LEU A 204 5.71 -2.90 8.38
N TYR A 205 6.57 -2.28 7.58
CA TYR A 205 6.32 -1.96 6.19
C TYR A 205 6.53 -3.20 5.32
N LEU A 206 7.54 -4.02 5.62
CA LEU A 206 7.71 -5.35 5.03
C LEU A 206 6.49 -6.23 5.29
N GLY A 207 5.95 -6.21 6.51
CA GLY A 207 4.72 -6.92 6.87
C GLY A 207 3.49 -6.42 6.10
N LEU A 208 3.40 -5.12 5.83
CA LEU A 208 2.35 -4.55 4.98
C LEU A 208 2.48 -5.01 3.52
N LEU A 209 3.70 -5.02 2.97
CA LEU A 209 3.96 -5.51 1.62
C LEU A 209 3.65 -7.00 1.48
N ALA A 210 4.10 -7.82 2.43
CA ALA A 210 3.84 -9.26 2.47
C ALA A 210 2.35 -9.60 2.45
N GLN A 211 1.50 -8.75 3.03
CA GLN A 211 0.04 -8.92 3.03
C GLN A 211 -0.64 -8.36 1.78
N GLY A 212 0.09 -7.75 0.85
CA GLY A 212 -0.50 -7.01 -0.26
C GLY A 212 -1.37 -5.85 0.21
N ALA A 213 -0.95 -5.14 1.26
CA ALA A 213 -1.70 -4.03 1.86
C ALA A 213 -1.98 -2.88 0.88
N ILE A 214 -1.11 -2.73 -0.13
CA ILE A 214 -1.21 -1.74 -1.20
C ILE A 214 -1.72 -2.49 -2.44
N PRO A 215 -3.01 -2.40 -2.77
CA PRO A 215 -3.62 -3.22 -3.81
C PRO A 215 -3.38 -2.61 -5.20
N ILE A 216 -2.14 -2.67 -5.69
CA ILE A 216 -1.87 -2.42 -7.11
C ILE A 216 -1.97 -3.76 -7.81
N LYS A 217 -3.12 -4.06 -8.40
CA LYS A 217 -3.32 -5.30 -9.14
C LYS A 217 -4.00 -5.02 -10.47
N PRO A 218 -3.24 -4.97 -11.58
CA PRO A 218 -3.86 -5.00 -12.89
C PRO A 218 -4.63 -6.32 -13.05
N GLY A 219 -5.81 -6.26 -13.67
CA GLY A 219 -6.68 -7.43 -13.79
C GLY A 219 -5.96 -8.58 -14.52
N GLY A 220 -5.87 -9.75 -13.89
CA GLY A 220 -5.22 -10.94 -14.46
C GLY A 220 -3.69 -10.96 -14.38
N VAL A 221 -3.07 -9.99 -13.70
CA VAL A 221 -1.61 -9.91 -13.54
C VAL A 221 -1.20 -10.31 -12.11
N THR A 222 -0.13 -11.09 -12.01
CA THR A 222 0.51 -11.42 -10.73
C THR A 222 1.43 -10.30 -10.30
N THR A 223 1.43 -10.00 -9.00
CA THR A 223 2.23 -8.91 -8.43
C THR A 223 3.22 -9.50 -7.44
N ASP A 224 4.49 -9.41 -7.77
CA ASP A 224 5.58 -9.96 -6.98
C ASP A 224 6.39 -8.81 -6.36
N TYR A 225 6.89 -9.01 -5.15
CA TYR A 225 7.74 -8.04 -4.45
C TYR A 225 9.16 -8.57 -4.36
N ALA A 226 10.13 -7.72 -4.67
CA ALA A 226 11.56 -8.02 -4.53
C ALA A 226 12.22 -6.92 -3.71
N VAL A 227 12.64 -7.24 -2.49
CA VAL A 227 13.37 -6.33 -1.60
C VAL A 227 14.84 -6.69 -1.61
N THR A 228 15.72 -5.70 -1.60
CA THR A 228 17.17 -5.94 -1.49
C THR A 228 17.51 -6.77 -0.25
N SER A 229 18.35 -7.79 -0.42
CA SER A 229 18.85 -8.62 0.69
C SER A 229 19.94 -7.94 1.53
N SER A 230 20.47 -6.80 1.08
CA SER A 230 21.54 -6.07 1.76
C SER A 230 21.15 -4.60 1.95
N GLU A 231 21.35 -4.11 3.17
CA GLU A 231 21.06 -2.73 3.54
C GLU A 231 21.85 -1.73 2.67
N GLY A 232 21.15 -0.75 2.08
CA GLY A 232 21.73 0.28 1.23
C GLY A 232 22.11 -0.17 -0.18
N ALA A 233 21.90 -1.44 -0.55
CA ALA A 233 22.34 -1.97 -1.85
C ALA A 233 21.26 -1.85 -2.95
N PRO A 234 21.65 -1.59 -4.21
CA PRO A 234 20.76 -1.75 -5.36
C PRO A 234 20.39 -3.22 -5.57
N LEU A 235 19.28 -3.49 -6.26
CA LEU A 235 18.90 -4.85 -6.64
C LEU A 235 19.83 -5.40 -7.74
N PHE A 236 20.05 -6.70 -7.75
CA PHE A 236 20.85 -7.37 -8.76
C PHE A 236 20.09 -7.42 -10.10
N GLY A 237 20.78 -7.09 -11.20
CA GLY A 237 20.28 -7.26 -12.56
C GLY A 237 21.39 -7.45 -13.58
N PHE A 238 21.06 -8.10 -14.69
CA PHE A 238 21.98 -8.27 -15.81
C PHE A 238 21.85 -7.13 -16.80
N ASP A 239 22.97 -6.65 -17.33
CA ASP A 239 23.06 -5.64 -18.40
C ASP A 239 22.27 -4.35 -18.15
N VAL A 240 22.01 -4.04 -16.87
CA VAL A 240 21.34 -2.82 -16.41
C VAL A 240 22.15 -2.24 -15.25
N GLU A 241 22.60 -1.00 -15.41
CA GLU A 241 23.29 -0.23 -14.36
C GLU A 241 22.59 1.11 -14.15
N ASN A 242 21.96 1.26 -12.99
CA ASN A 242 21.37 2.50 -12.53
C ASN A 242 21.34 2.56 -10.99
N GLN A 243 20.71 3.59 -10.43
CA GLN A 243 20.62 3.77 -8.97
C GLN A 243 19.76 2.70 -8.25
N PHE A 244 18.97 1.93 -8.97
CA PHE A 244 18.07 0.90 -8.44
C PHE A 244 18.57 -0.52 -8.67
N VAL A 245 19.29 -0.73 -9.79
CA VAL A 245 19.74 -2.04 -10.27
C VAL A 245 21.21 -1.98 -10.64
N SER A 246 21.99 -2.97 -10.19
CA SER A 246 23.42 -3.10 -10.49
C SER A 246 23.81 -4.55 -10.75
N GLY A 247 24.97 -4.73 -11.38
CA GLY A 247 25.51 -6.05 -11.76
C GLY A 247 26.09 -6.84 -10.60
N LEU A 248 26.89 -7.85 -10.96
CA LEU A 248 27.59 -8.72 -10.00
C LEU A 248 28.47 -7.90 -9.06
N ASP A 249 28.66 -8.43 -7.85
CA ASP A 249 29.48 -7.87 -6.76
C ASP A 249 29.00 -6.54 -6.14
N VAL A 250 28.03 -5.85 -6.76
CA VAL A 250 27.43 -4.62 -6.23
C VAL A 250 25.93 -4.80 -5.94
N GLY A 251 25.20 -5.44 -6.86
CA GLY A 251 23.77 -5.70 -6.73
C GLY A 251 23.48 -6.82 -5.73
N ALA A 252 22.50 -6.59 -4.86
CA ALA A 252 22.00 -7.58 -3.91
C ALA A 252 20.80 -8.35 -4.48
N ILE A 253 20.67 -9.61 -4.08
CA ILE A 253 19.56 -10.46 -4.57
C ILE A 253 18.23 -9.92 -4.02
N GLY A 254 17.23 -9.85 -4.90
CA GLY A 254 15.86 -9.55 -4.52
C GLY A 254 15.22 -10.73 -3.79
N VAL A 255 14.71 -10.48 -2.58
CA VAL A 255 14.03 -11.46 -1.75
C VAL A 255 12.59 -11.03 -1.47
N ASP A 256 11.71 -12.00 -1.26
CA ASP A 256 10.33 -11.72 -0.85
C ASP A 256 10.32 -11.02 0.52
N PRO A 257 9.43 -10.04 0.76
CA PRO A 257 9.32 -9.37 2.07
C PRO A 257 9.16 -10.35 3.25
N THR A 258 8.50 -11.49 3.05
CA THR A 258 8.34 -12.52 4.10
C THR A 258 9.65 -13.20 4.48
N ALA A 259 10.59 -13.33 3.54
CA ALA A 259 11.91 -13.89 3.81
C ALA A 259 12.68 -12.99 4.79
N LEU A 260 12.60 -11.67 4.63
CA LEU A 260 13.22 -10.70 5.55
C LEU A 260 12.53 -10.62 6.92
N LEU A 261 11.27 -11.06 7.02
CA LEU A 261 10.53 -11.09 8.28
C LEU A 261 10.79 -12.35 9.12
N SER A 262 11.39 -13.37 8.50
CA SER A 262 11.66 -14.69 9.09
C SER A 262 13.15 -14.96 9.30
N ALA A 263 14.02 -14.09 8.81
CA ALA A 263 15.45 -14.04 9.11
C ALA A 263 15.69 -13.36 10.47
#